data_AF-A0A3N2QDU3-F1
#
_entry.id   AF-A0A3N2QDU3-F1
#
_cell.length_a   1.000
_cell.length_b   1.000
_cell.length_c   1.000
_cell.angle_alpha   90.00
_cell.angle_beta   90.00
_cell.angle_gamma   90.00
#
_symmetry.space_group_name_H-M   'P 1'
#
loop_
_entity.id
_entity.type
_entity.pdbx_description
1 polymer ?
#
loop_
_entity_poly.entity_id
_entity_poly.type
_entity_poly.pdbx_seq_one_letter_code
_entity_poly.pdbx_strand_id
1 'polypeptide(L)'
;MYTGNIGVDKVNRQYYSYYYIEGTTDYIFGNSTVIFDNCVIHSKMNKSFITAASTTQEQQYGLVFRRCRLTAEANVTSVGNMGIL
;
A
#
# COMPACT_ATOMS: atom_id res chain seq x y z
N MET A 1 -2.91 -0.17 7.55
CA MET A 1 -4.05 -0.74 6.80
C MET A 1 -3.72 -2.17 6.42
N TYR A 2 -4.45 -3.12 6.99
CA TYR A 2 -4.26 -4.54 6.68
C TYR A 2 -5.07 -4.94 5.44
N THR A 3 -4.40 -5.63 4.51
CA THR A 3 -4.94 -6.09 3.23
C THR A 3 -4.78 -7.61 3.11
N GLY A 4 -5.31 -8.35 4.10
CA GLY A 4 -5.18 -9.81 4.16
C GLY A 4 -6.28 -10.59 3.44
N ASN A 5 -5.90 -11.79 2.98
CA ASN A 5 -6.84 -12.80 2.50
C ASN A 5 -7.74 -13.31 3.64
N ILE A 6 -8.98 -13.71 3.34
CA ILE A 6 -9.99 -14.18 4.33
C ILE A 6 -9.97 -15.72 4.49
N GLY A 7 -8.82 -16.35 4.19
CA GLY A 7 -8.64 -17.80 4.28
C GLY A 7 -7.48 -18.28 3.40
N VAL A 8 -7.06 -19.52 3.60
CA VAL A 8 -5.89 -20.12 2.91
C VAL A 8 -6.10 -20.17 1.39
N ASP A 9 -7.32 -20.46 0.94
CA ASP A 9 -7.63 -20.64 -0.51
C ASP A 9 -8.44 -19.49 -1.11
N LYS A 10 -8.70 -18.42 -0.35
CA LYS A 10 -9.54 -17.30 -0.79
C LYS A 10 -8.73 -16.05 -1.05
N VAL A 11 -8.49 -15.79 -2.34
CA VAL A 11 -7.92 -14.52 -2.80
C VAL A 11 -8.94 -13.41 -2.55
N ASN A 12 -8.60 -12.51 -1.62
CA ASN A 12 -9.36 -11.31 -1.35
C ASN A 12 -8.96 -10.24 -2.37
N ARG A 13 -9.97 -9.59 -2.96
CA ARG A 13 -9.78 -8.50 -3.92
C ARG A 13 -10.41 -7.24 -3.34
N GLN A 14 -9.62 -6.19 -3.23
CA GLN A 14 -10.07 -4.92 -2.65
C GLN A 14 -9.84 -3.78 -3.64
N TYR A 15 -10.76 -2.82 -3.66
CA TYR A 15 -10.68 -1.65 -4.53
C TYR A 15 -10.94 -0.39 -3.69
N TYR A 16 -9.95 0.49 -3.63
CA TYR A 16 -10.01 1.77 -2.93
C TYR A 16 -9.85 2.88 -3.95
N SER A 17 -10.85 3.77 -4.07
CA SER A 17 -10.78 4.90 -4.98
C SER A 17 -11.07 6.23 -4.30
N TYR A 18 -10.29 7.26 -4.66
CA TYR A 18 -10.39 8.61 -4.10
C TYR A 18 -10.23 8.66 -2.57
N TYR A 19 -9.42 7.77 -2.01
CA TYR A 19 -9.13 7.74 -0.58
C TYR A 19 -7.85 8.50 -0.22
N TYR A 20 -7.80 8.98 1.01
CA TYR A 20 -6.60 9.48 1.66
C TYR A 20 -6.10 8.44 2.66
N ILE A 21 -4.84 8.02 2.53
CA ILE A 21 -4.21 7.00 3.37
C ILE A 21 -2.91 7.59 3.91
N GLU A 22 -2.71 7.56 5.23
CA GLU A 22 -1.51 8.09 5.85
C GLU A 22 -0.90 7.14 6.88
N GLY A 23 0.40 7.29 7.12
CA GLY A 23 1.08 6.53 8.16
C GLY A 23 2.58 6.78 8.25
N THR A 24 3.23 6.01 9.11
CA THR A 24 4.67 6.11 9.39
C THR A 24 5.42 4.98 8.72
N THR A 25 5.34 3.75 9.22
CA THR A 25 6.04 2.58 8.66
C THR A 25 5.06 1.47 8.34
N ASP A 26 5.25 0.84 7.18
CA ASP A 26 4.49 -0.31 6.68
C ASP A 26 2.97 -0.14 6.80
N TYR A 27 2.49 1.06 6.54
CA TYR A 27 1.10 1.43 6.82
C TYR A 27 0.11 0.87 5.81
N ILE A 28 0.56 0.20 4.75
CA ILE A 28 -0.24 -0.66 3.87
C ILE A 28 0.44 -2.04 3.80
N PHE A 29 -0.17 -3.09 4.37
CA PHE A 29 0.51 -4.38 4.49
C PHE A 29 -0.46 -5.56 4.31
N GLY A 30 0.04 -6.69 3.80
CA GLY A 30 -0.78 -7.89 3.55
C GLY A 30 -0.50 -8.57 2.20
N ASN A 31 -1.30 -9.59 1.90
CA ASN A 31 -1.13 -10.51 0.76
C ASN A 31 -2.34 -10.59 -0.18
N SER A 32 -3.30 -9.67 -0.07
CA SER A 32 -4.44 -9.59 -1.01
C SER A 32 -4.05 -8.94 -2.33
N THR A 33 -4.90 -9.13 -3.34
CA THR A 33 -4.86 -8.28 -4.54
C THR A 33 -5.65 -7.01 -4.26
N VAL A 34 -4.99 -5.85 -4.28
CA VAL A 34 -5.65 -4.56 -3.96
C VAL A 34 -5.32 -3.54 -5.01
N ILE A 35 -6.33 -2.79 -5.47
CA ILE A 35 -6.13 -1.64 -6.35
C ILE A 35 -6.45 -0.37 -5.54
N PHE A 36 -5.48 0.55 -5.50
CA PHE A 36 -5.65 1.92 -5.05
C PHE A 36 -5.71 2.81 -6.29
N ASP A 37 -6.83 3.47 -6.56
CA ASP A 37 -7.04 4.27 -7.77
C ASP A 37 -7.46 5.72 -7.48
N ASN A 38 -6.64 6.69 -7.90
CA ASN A 38 -6.79 8.12 -7.58
C ASN A 38 -6.71 8.42 -6.06
N CYS A 39 -5.89 7.68 -5.33
CA CYS A 39 -5.70 7.90 -3.89
C CYS A 39 -4.57 8.88 -3.59
N VAL A 40 -4.63 9.53 -2.41
CA VAL A 40 -3.49 10.25 -1.82
C VAL A 40 -2.86 9.36 -0.77
N ILE A 41 -1.56 9.12 -0.91
CA ILE A 41 -0.76 8.32 0.03
C ILE A 41 0.20 9.28 0.73
N HIS A 42 0.09 9.42 2.04
CA HIS A 42 0.75 10.48 2.81
C HIS A 42 1.69 9.93 3.90
N SER A 43 2.99 10.18 3.76
CA SER A 43 4.02 9.72 4.69
C SER A 43 4.29 10.74 5.80
N LYS A 44 4.20 10.30 7.05
CA LYS A 44 4.27 11.19 8.22
C LYS A 44 5.66 11.29 8.86
N MET A 45 6.61 10.44 8.48
CA MET A 45 7.94 10.40 9.10
C MET A 45 9.07 10.18 8.08
N ASN A 46 10.27 10.60 8.46
CA ASN A 46 11.47 10.23 7.72
C ASN A 46 11.67 8.73 7.75
N LYS A 47 12.17 8.17 6.64
CA LYS A 47 12.34 6.72 6.46
C LYS A 47 11.01 5.96 6.60
N SER A 48 9.89 6.62 6.30
CA SER A 48 8.58 5.98 6.17
C SER A 48 8.61 4.92 5.06
N PHE A 49 8.15 3.71 5.34
CA PHE A 49 7.90 2.69 4.32
C PHE A 49 6.40 2.64 4.07
N ILE A 50 6.00 2.69 2.80
CA ILE A 50 4.57 2.73 2.44
C ILE A 50 3.96 1.34 2.57
N THR A 51 4.70 0.32 2.11
CA THR A 51 4.18 -1.04 1.93
C THR A 51 5.03 -2.10 2.61
N ALA A 52 4.40 -3.06 3.28
CA ALA A 52 4.97 -4.36 3.62
C ALA A 52 4.10 -5.46 3.02
N ALA A 53 4.22 -5.63 1.70
CA ALA A 53 3.45 -6.62 0.97
C ALA A 53 4.06 -8.01 1.12
N SER A 54 3.20 -9.01 1.30
CA SER A 54 3.53 -10.42 1.48
C SER A 54 2.82 -11.30 0.44
N THR A 55 2.64 -10.76 -0.77
CA THR A 55 2.09 -11.48 -1.93
C THR A 55 3.00 -12.65 -2.28
N THR A 56 2.44 -13.85 -2.46
CA THR A 56 3.23 -15.06 -2.77
C THR A 56 3.64 -15.07 -4.24
N GLN A 57 4.64 -15.89 -4.60
CA GLN A 57 5.17 -15.97 -5.97
C GLN A 57 4.12 -16.46 -6.97
N GLU A 58 3.16 -17.26 -6.50
CA GLU A 58 2.06 -17.81 -7.29
C GLU A 58 0.94 -16.78 -7.55
N GLN A 59 0.91 -15.66 -6.81
CA GLN A 59 -0.06 -14.61 -6.99
C GLN A 59 0.40 -13.61 -8.05
N GLN A 60 -0.35 -13.52 -9.16
CA GLN A 60 -0.03 -12.62 -10.27
C GLN A 60 -0.09 -11.13 -9.89
N TYR A 61 -0.87 -10.76 -8.87
CA TYR A 61 -1.07 -9.37 -8.46
C TYR A 61 -1.11 -9.22 -6.94
N GLY A 62 -0.39 -8.22 -6.44
CA GLY A 62 -0.39 -7.80 -5.03
C GLY A 62 -1.07 -6.45 -4.85
N LEU A 63 -0.34 -5.48 -4.33
CA LEU A 63 -0.80 -4.10 -4.14
C LEU A 63 -0.51 -3.27 -5.39
N VAL A 64 -1.54 -2.74 -6.03
CA VAL A 64 -1.47 -1.97 -7.28
C VAL A 64 -1.88 -0.53 -7.02
N PHE A 65 -1.01 0.42 -7.35
CA PHE A 65 -1.25 1.85 -7.18
C PHE A 65 -1.40 2.53 -8.54
N ARG A 66 -2.60 3.02 -8.84
CA ARG A 66 -2.95 3.66 -10.12
C ARG A 66 -3.35 5.11 -9.89
N ARG A 67 -2.70 6.04 -10.59
CA ARG A 67 -3.03 7.48 -10.51
C ARG A 67 -2.98 8.04 -9.08
N CYS A 68 -2.18 7.43 -8.21
CA CYS A 68 -2.06 7.89 -6.82
C CYS A 68 -1.06 9.05 -6.73
N ARG A 69 -1.31 9.95 -5.78
CA ARG A 69 -0.36 11.01 -5.42
C ARG A 69 0.36 10.62 -4.14
N LEU A 70 1.69 10.54 -4.20
CA LEU A 70 2.53 10.39 -3.02
C LEU A 70 2.83 11.77 -2.44
N THR A 71 2.59 11.93 -1.15
CA THR A 71 2.85 13.17 -0.41
C THR A 71 3.52 12.83 0.91
N ALA A 72 4.11 13.83 1.56
CA ALA A 72 4.71 13.66 2.87
C ALA A 72 4.57 14.93 3.70
N GLU A 73 4.70 14.79 5.01
CA GLU A 73 4.79 15.93 5.93
C GLU A 73 5.96 16.84 5.56
N ALA A 74 5.84 18.13 5.86
CA ALA A 74 6.80 19.15 5.40
C ALA A 74 8.24 18.91 5.87
N ASN A 75 8.43 18.24 7.01
CA ASN A 75 9.74 17.90 7.59
C ASN A 75 10.26 16.52 7.16
N VAL A 76 9.54 15.81 6.29
CA VAL A 76 9.95 14.53 5.73
C VAL A 76 10.79 14.79 4.48
N THR A 77 12.08 14.48 4.59
CA THR A 77 13.07 14.65 3.54
C THR A 77 13.38 13.34 2.81
N SER A 78 12.91 12.21 3.34
CA SER A 78 13.07 10.89 2.74
C SER A 78 11.88 9.97 3.04
N VAL A 79 11.34 9.37 1.97
CA VAL A 79 10.36 8.28 2.05
C VAL A 79 11.03 7.05 1.47
N GLY A 80 10.95 5.94 2.20
CA GLY A 80 11.42 4.63 1.75
C GLY A 80 10.63 4.11 0.55
N ASN A 81 11.17 3.09 -0.11
CA ASN A 81 10.59 2.60 -1.35
C ASN A 81 9.16 2.08 -1.14
N MET A 82 8.27 2.39 -2.09
CA MET A 82 6.93 1.82 -2.16
C MET A 82 7.07 0.46 -2.85
N GLY A 83 7.40 -0.57 -2.09
CA GLY A 83 7.56 -1.91 -2.62
C GLY A 83 6.31 -2.38 -3.39
N ILE A 84 6.56 -2.86 -4.62
CA ILE A 84 5.71 -3.61 -5.56
C ILE A 84 5.18 -2.83 -6.78
N LEU A 85 5.49 -3.44 -7.95
CA LEU A 85 5.05 -3.16 -9.32
C LEU A 85 3.70 -3.83 -9.61
#